data_AF-A0A520TMA9-F1
#
_entry.id   AF-A0A520TMA9-F1
#
_cell.length_a   1.000
_cell.length_b   1.000
_cell.length_c   1.000
_cell.angle_alpha   90.00
_cell.angle_beta   90.00
_cell.angle_gamma   90.00
#
_symmetry.space_group_name_H-M   'P 1'
#
loop_
_entity.id
_entity.type
_entity.pdbx_description
1 polymer ?
#
loop_
_entity_poly.entity_id
_entity_poly.type
_entity_poly.pdbx_seq_one_letter_code
_entity_poly.pdbx_strand_id
1 'polypeptide(L)'
;MKVVDKYEVVVIGGGHAGVEAASVASRYGAKTLLITHDKSKIGEMSCNPAIGGIGKSHLAKEVDALGGLMAKAADKSGIHYRVLNSTKGQAVRATRVQTDRDLYKLAIQELLVSTKNLTIKEGSVIDLDIDDLKIKSVKTDSGEEIFTKSVVLTTGTFLGGVMHTGLEQSPGGRIGDPSSEKLAKKLRKLNLSVGRLKTGTPPRLNKNTINWDLLSPQSGDTPTPLLSYTSNEEERPKQLDCFMTRTNKETHKIIIEHLDESPMYSGVIEGVGPRYCPSIEDKVMRFSERDSHQIFAEPEGLNSDLIYPNGISTSLPLKAQEALVRSIKGFEKAEIVRSGYAIEYDYFDPKGLKHSLETKKIEGLFFAGQINGTTGYEEAAAQGLMAGLNAALQTNNKAPLILRRDEAYTGVLIDDLVSLGTKEPYRMFTSRAEYRLILREDNADMRLTEKGK
;
A
#
# COMPACT_ATOMS: atom_id res chain seq x y z
N MET A 1 -30.41 29.07 5.54
CA MET A 1 -28.94 29.08 5.36
C MET A 1 -28.46 27.65 5.39
N LYS A 2 -27.89 27.11 4.31
CA LYS A 2 -27.15 25.83 4.38
C LYS A 2 -25.94 26.06 5.28
N VAL A 3 -25.80 25.30 6.36
CA VAL A 3 -24.59 25.32 7.19
C VAL A 3 -23.44 24.90 6.28
N VAL A 4 -22.48 25.80 6.07
CA VAL A 4 -21.30 25.53 5.25
C VAL A 4 -20.31 24.80 6.14
N ASP A 5 -20.20 23.49 5.98
CA ASP A 5 -19.21 22.71 6.71
C ASP A 5 -17.81 23.06 6.20
N LYS A 6 -17.11 23.88 6.99
CA LYS A 6 -15.71 24.23 6.75
C LYS A 6 -14.82 23.22 7.47
N TYR A 7 -13.90 22.63 6.71
CA TYR A 7 -12.82 21.78 7.23
C TYR A 7 -11.48 22.44 6.94
N GLU A 8 -10.49 22.23 7.80
CA GLU A 8 -9.16 22.76 7.57
C GLU A 8 -8.39 21.86 6.60
N VAL A 9 -8.47 20.54 6.81
CA VAL A 9 -7.85 19.52 5.96
C VAL A 9 -8.92 18.55 5.46
N VAL A 10 -8.91 18.27 4.16
CA VAL A 10 -9.72 17.20 3.54
C VAL A 10 -8.78 16.12 3.00
N VAL A 11 -8.97 14.88 3.43
CA VAL A 11 -8.23 13.71 2.95
C VAL A 11 -9.15 12.88 2.05
N ILE A 12 -8.67 12.53 0.86
CA ILE A 12 -9.46 11.82 -0.16
C ILE A 12 -8.89 10.41 -0.37
N GLY A 13 -9.63 9.42 0.15
CA GLY A 13 -9.37 7.99 0.04
C GLY A 13 -8.98 7.35 1.37
N GLY A 14 -9.74 6.36 1.84
CA GLY A 14 -9.52 5.63 3.11
C GLY A 14 -8.44 4.55 3.09
N GLY A 15 -7.45 4.64 2.21
CA GLY A 15 -6.33 3.70 2.13
C GLY A 15 -5.24 3.98 3.17
N HIS A 16 -4.16 3.19 3.18
CA HIS A 16 -3.05 3.31 4.15
C HIS A 16 -2.48 4.72 4.30
N ALA A 17 -2.27 5.44 3.18
CA ALA A 17 -1.84 6.85 3.23
C ALA A 17 -2.90 7.76 3.85
N GLY A 18 -4.17 7.61 3.45
CA GLY A 18 -5.25 8.47 3.90
C GLY A 18 -5.61 8.28 5.37
N VAL A 19 -5.51 7.04 5.87
CA VAL A 19 -5.68 6.70 7.29
C VAL A 19 -4.67 7.47 8.14
N GLU A 20 -3.38 7.39 7.81
CA GLU A 20 -2.35 8.11 8.56
C GLU A 20 -2.49 9.63 8.41
N ALA A 21 -2.74 10.11 7.19
CA ALA A 21 -2.92 11.54 6.91
C ALA A 21 -4.08 12.15 7.71
N ALA A 22 -5.23 11.48 7.71
CA ALA A 22 -6.41 11.93 8.43
C ALA A 22 -6.19 11.88 9.95
N SER A 23 -5.59 10.79 10.45
CA SER A 23 -5.32 10.64 11.88
C SER A 23 -4.35 11.70 12.40
N VAL A 24 -3.22 11.91 11.73
CA VAL A 24 -2.20 12.84 12.19
C VAL A 24 -2.64 14.30 12.07
N ALA A 25 -3.32 14.69 10.97
CA ALA A 25 -3.84 16.04 10.80
C ALA A 25 -4.84 16.39 11.92
N SER A 26 -5.72 15.43 12.23
CA SER A 26 -6.73 15.57 13.26
C SER A 26 -6.14 15.64 14.67
N ARG A 27 -5.15 14.79 14.98
CA ARG A 27 -4.46 14.78 16.28
C ARG A 27 -3.56 15.99 16.48
N TYR A 28 -3.01 16.56 15.41
CA TYR A 28 -2.32 17.85 15.45
C TYR A 28 -3.28 18.99 15.84
N GLY A 29 -4.58 18.83 15.59
CA GLY A 29 -5.64 19.76 15.99
C GLY A 29 -6.45 20.34 14.84
N ALA A 30 -6.16 19.99 13.58
CA ALA A 30 -6.91 20.48 12.44
C ALA A 30 -8.29 19.80 12.33
N LYS A 31 -9.35 20.58 12.09
CA LYS A 31 -10.68 20.01 11.80
C LYS A 31 -10.62 19.27 10.46
N THR A 32 -10.65 17.94 10.53
CA THR A 32 -10.28 17.09 9.39
C THR A 32 -11.47 16.29 8.88
N LEU A 33 -11.62 16.20 7.55
CA LEU A 33 -12.59 15.33 6.88
C LEU A 33 -11.87 14.25 6.08
N LEU A 34 -12.18 12.98 6.32
CA LEU A 34 -11.81 11.87 5.46
C LEU A 34 -13.00 11.48 4.58
N ILE A 35 -12.85 11.61 3.26
CA ILE A 35 -13.85 11.17 2.27
C ILE A 35 -13.37 9.87 1.63
N THR A 36 -14.22 8.85 1.59
CA THR A 36 -13.93 7.56 0.96
C THR A 36 -15.18 6.99 0.29
N HIS A 37 -15.03 6.15 -0.73
CA HIS A 37 -16.18 5.56 -1.44
C HIS A 37 -17.00 4.61 -0.56
N ASP A 38 -16.33 3.90 0.34
CA ASP A 38 -16.93 2.92 1.25
C ASP A 38 -16.19 3.00 2.58
N LYS A 39 -16.92 3.32 3.67
CA LYS A 39 -16.34 3.40 5.01
C LYS A 39 -15.92 2.04 5.56
N SER A 40 -16.61 0.97 5.17
CA SER A 40 -16.33 -0.39 5.63
C SER A 40 -14.99 -0.93 5.10
N LYS A 41 -14.46 -0.32 4.03
CA LYS A 41 -13.17 -0.66 3.40
C LYS A 41 -11.99 0.19 3.86
N ILE A 42 -12.20 1.11 4.81
CA ILE A 42 -11.09 1.88 5.38
C ILE A 42 -10.09 0.93 6.03
N GLY A 43 -8.80 1.05 5.67
CA GLY A 43 -7.74 0.17 6.16
C GLY A 43 -7.63 -1.17 5.42
N GLU A 44 -8.36 -1.38 4.32
CA GLU A 44 -8.31 -2.65 3.60
C GLU A 44 -6.96 -2.92 2.93
N MET A 45 -6.42 -4.11 3.21
CA MET A 45 -5.25 -4.67 2.55
C MET A 45 -5.68 -5.38 1.26
N SER A 46 -5.23 -4.91 0.10
CA SER A 46 -5.68 -5.43 -1.22
C SER A 46 -4.74 -6.47 -1.83
N CYS A 47 -3.47 -6.41 -1.46
CA CYS A 47 -2.40 -7.27 -1.99
C CYS A 47 -1.97 -8.26 -0.90
N ASN A 48 -0.72 -8.28 -0.46
CA ASN A 48 -0.23 -9.22 0.57
C ASN A 48 -0.93 -8.98 1.94
N PRO A 49 -1.30 -10.02 2.73
CA PRO A 49 -1.81 -9.86 4.08
C PRO A 49 -0.67 -9.73 5.10
N ALA A 50 0.25 -8.79 4.88
CA ALA A 50 1.38 -8.57 5.77
C ALA A 50 1.84 -7.11 5.80
N ILE A 51 2.40 -6.71 6.94
CA ILE A 51 3.07 -5.44 7.21
C ILE A 51 4.54 -5.71 7.56
N GLY A 52 5.43 -4.87 7.07
CA GLY A 52 6.86 -4.92 7.36
C GLY A 52 7.67 -5.78 6.38
N GLY A 53 8.80 -6.28 6.85
CA GLY A 53 9.86 -6.85 6.03
C GLY A 53 10.91 -5.81 5.62
N ILE A 54 11.86 -6.21 4.75
CA ILE A 54 13.08 -5.41 4.48
C ILE A 54 12.72 -4.01 3.96
N GLY A 55 13.24 -2.97 4.64
CA GLY A 55 12.94 -1.55 4.37
C GLY A 55 11.55 -1.10 4.81
N LYS A 56 10.55 -1.99 4.70
CA LYS A 56 9.15 -1.74 5.08
C LYS A 56 8.94 -1.65 6.59
N SER A 57 9.59 -2.53 7.35
CA SER A 57 9.52 -2.52 8.82
C SER A 57 10.14 -1.25 9.41
N HIS A 58 11.16 -0.71 8.75
CA HIS A 58 11.82 0.53 9.14
C HIS A 58 10.83 1.69 8.97
N LEU A 59 10.14 1.77 7.83
CA LEU A 59 9.06 2.75 7.64
C LEU A 59 7.94 2.57 8.67
N ALA A 60 7.48 1.34 8.91
CA ALA A 60 6.41 1.09 9.88
C ALA A 60 6.79 1.51 11.30
N LYS A 61 8.03 1.22 11.74
CA LYS A 61 8.58 1.67 13.04
C LYS A 61 8.75 3.18 13.10
N GLU A 62 9.15 3.84 12.02
CA GLU A 62 9.25 5.30 11.96
C GLU A 62 7.88 5.98 11.99
N VAL A 63 6.90 5.41 11.27
CA VAL A 63 5.50 5.84 11.35
C VAL A 63 5.02 5.73 12.79
N ASP A 64 5.27 4.61 13.47
CA ASP A 64 4.89 4.41 14.87
C ASP A 64 5.60 5.38 15.83
N ALA A 65 6.91 5.62 15.64
CA ALA A 65 7.68 6.57 16.43
C ALA A 65 7.15 8.01 16.32
N LEU A 66 6.59 8.38 15.17
CA LEU A 66 5.88 9.64 14.92
C LEU A 66 4.40 9.59 15.35
N GLY A 67 3.97 8.50 15.99
CA GLY A 67 2.64 8.32 16.55
C GLY A 67 1.61 7.76 15.56
N GLY A 68 1.99 7.23 14.40
CA GLY A 68 1.07 6.63 13.43
C GLY A 68 0.31 5.41 13.94
N LEU A 69 -0.57 4.86 13.09
CA LEU A 69 -1.52 3.81 13.45
C LEU A 69 -1.11 2.42 12.94
N MET A 70 -0.38 2.34 11.83
CA MET A 70 -0.06 1.10 11.11
C MET A 70 0.53 0.00 12.00
N ALA A 71 1.55 0.32 12.80
CA ALA A 71 2.23 -0.69 13.61
C ALA A 71 1.34 -1.23 14.74
N LYS A 72 0.52 -0.37 15.35
CA LYS A 72 -0.46 -0.77 16.38
C LYS A 72 -1.53 -1.67 15.81
N ALA A 73 -2.07 -1.31 14.64
CA ALA A 73 -3.05 -2.13 13.94
C ALA A 73 -2.46 -3.48 13.50
N ALA A 74 -1.20 -3.50 13.05
CA ALA A 74 -0.50 -4.72 12.71
C ALA A 74 -0.33 -5.65 13.93
N ASP A 75 0.04 -5.11 15.10
CA ASP A 75 0.19 -5.93 16.30
C ASP A 75 -1.16 -6.51 16.79
N LYS A 76 -2.23 -5.71 16.76
CA LYS A 76 -3.60 -6.14 17.11
C LYS A 76 -4.20 -7.19 16.17
N SER A 77 -3.61 -7.38 14.99
CA SER A 77 -4.10 -8.30 13.96
C SER A 77 -3.07 -9.34 13.53
N GLY A 78 -1.88 -9.33 14.13
CA GLY A 78 -0.74 -10.12 13.68
C GLY A 78 -0.89 -11.59 14.04
N ILE A 79 -1.00 -12.43 13.01
CA ILE A 79 -1.17 -13.89 13.12
C ILE A 79 0.13 -14.66 12.85
N HIS A 80 1.20 -14.01 12.41
CA HIS A 80 2.53 -14.63 12.26
C HIS A 80 3.61 -13.56 12.23
N TYR A 81 4.71 -13.76 12.95
CA TYR A 81 5.81 -12.79 13.03
C TYR A 81 7.15 -13.45 12.76
N ARG A 82 7.99 -12.75 12.00
CA ARG A 82 9.40 -13.14 11.81
C ARG A 82 10.32 -11.94 11.74
N VAL A 83 11.51 -12.08 12.31
CA VAL A 83 12.64 -11.18 12.14
C VAL A 83 13.49 -11.69 10.97
N LEU A 84 13.33 -11.04 9.82
CA LEU A 84 14.15 -11.32 8.65
C LEU A 84 15.60 -10.89 8.91
N ASN A 85 16.55 -11.62 8.32
CA ASN A 85 17.99 -11.42 8.54
C ASN A 85 18.42 -11.46 10.02
N SER A 86 17.73 -12.24 10.86
CA SER A 86 18.04 -12.37 12.31
C SER A 86 19.49 -12.75 12.61
N THR A 87 20.12 -13.57 11.74
CA THR A 87 21.52 -13.99 11.86
C THR A 87 22.54 -12.93 11.41
N LYS A 88 22.07 -11.79 10.87
CA LYS A 88 22.91 -10.66 10.45
C LYS A 88 22.83 -9.54 11.49
N GLY A 89 23.69 -8.53 11.31
CA GLY A 89 23.74 -7.36 12.19
C GLY A 89 22.42 -6.57 12.21
N GLN A 90 22.16 -5.87 13.32
CA GLN A 90 20.91 -5.14 13.57
C GLN A 90 20.50 -4.21 12.42
N ALA A 91 21.46 -3.58 11.76
CA ALA A 91 21.25 -2.65 10.65
C ALA A 91 20.52 -3.24 9.42
N VAL A 92 20.40 -4.56 9.31
CA VAL A 92 19.70 -5.22 8.19
C VAL A 92 18.58 -6.15 8.65
N ARG A 93 18.28 -6.18 9.95
CA ARG A 93 17.16 -6.94 10.50
C ARG A 93 15.86 -6.23 10.15
N ALA A 94 14.82 -7.01 9.87
CA ALA A 94 13.53 -6.46 9.53
C ALA A 94 12.39 -7.33 10.06
N THR A 95 11.51 -6.75 10.87
CA THR A 95 10.32 -7.43 11.37
C THR A 95 9.25 -7.48 10.29
N ARG A 96 8.74 -8.69 10.01
CA ARG A 96 7.59 -8.93 9.12
C ARG A 96 6.46 -9.55 9.93
N VAL A 97 5.28 -8.95 9.82
CA VAL A 97 4.05 -9.38 10.49
C VAL A 97 3.03 -9.76 9.43
N GLN A 98 2.62 -11.01 9.37
CA GLN A 98 1.41 -11.40 8.66
C GLN A 98 0.21 -11.05 9.52
N THR A 99 -0.81 -10.47 8.92
CA THR A 99 -1.99 -9.95 9.63
C THR A 99 -3.24 -10.65 9.13
N ASP A 100 -4.18 -10.92 10.03
CA ASP A 100 -5.56 -11.17 9.63
C ASP A 100 -6.12 -9.90 9.00
N ARG A 101 -6.58 -9.98 7.75
CA ARG A 101 -7.05 -8.81 7.00
C ARG A 101 -8.24 -8.12 7.66
N ASP A 102 -9.18 -8.89 8.19
CA ASP A 102 -10.39 -8.34 8.78
C ASP A 102 -10.10 -7.73 10.14
N LEU A 103 -9.26 -8.36 10.96
CA LEU A 103 -8.79 -7.78 12.21
C LEU A 103 -7.96 -6.51 11.97
N TYR A 104 -7.09 -6.48 10.96
CA TYR A 104 -6.31 -5.27 10.64
C TYR A 104 -7.22 -4.11 10.25
N LYS A 105 -8.17 -4.38 9.35
CA LYS A 105 -9.17 -3.42 8.90
C LYS A 105 -10.01 -2.89 10.07
N LEU A 106 -10.48 -3.78 10.94
CA LEU A 106 -11.23 -3.42 12.14
C LEU A 106 -10.39 -2.56 13.10
N ALA A 107 -9.16 -2.96 13.39
CA ALA A 107 -8.26 -2.22 14.28
C ALA A 107 -8.00 -0.79 13.77
N ILE A 108 -7.80 -0.61 12.46
CA ILE A 108 -7.67 0.72 11.85
C ILE A 108 -8.95 1.54 12.03
N GLN A 109 -10.12 0.96 11.79
CA GLN A 109 -11.40 1.64 11.92
C GLN A 109 -11.66 2.08 13.36
N GLU A 110 -11.40 1.21 14.34
CA GLU A 110 -11.51 1.54 15.77
C GLU A 110 -10.57 2.68 16.18
N LEU A 111 -9.31 2.63 15.73
CA LEU A 111 -8.32 3.68 16.00
C LEU A 111 -8.75 5.04 15.40
N LEU A 112 -9.31 5.04 14.18
CA LEU A 112 -9.82 6.26 13.56
C LEU A 112 -11.07 6.82 14.26
N VAL A 113 -12.01 5.96 14.67
CA VAL A 113 -13.21 6.39 15.41
C VAL A 113 -12.82 7.05 16.75
N SER A 114 -11.74 6.60 17.38
CA SER A 114 -11.22 7.21 18.62
C SER A 114 -10.52 8.56 18.40
N THR A 115 -10.25 8.96 17.15
CA THR A 115 -9.52 10.19 16.83
C THR A 115 -10.42 11.41 16.92
N LYS A 116 -10.12 12.31 17.87
CA LYS A 116 -10.82 13.61 18.01
C LYS A 116 -10.60 14.49 16.78
N ASN A 117 -11.57 15.33 16.46
CA ASN A 117 -11.57 16.29 15.32
C ASN A 117 -11.65 15.67 13.91
N LEU A 118 -11.85 14.36 13.80
CA LEU A 118 -11.96 13.65 12.54
C LEU A 118 -13.42 13.35 12.21
N THR A 119 -13.87 13.78 11.04
CA THR A 119 -15.14 13.34 10.45
C THR A 119 -14.85 12.38 9.31
N ILE A 120 -15.55 11.24 9.28
CA ILE A 120 -15.46 10.27 8.17
C ILE A 120 -16.76 10.31 7.39
N LYS A 121 -16.65 10.53 6.07
CA LYS A 121 -17.78 10.65 5.16
C LYS A 121 -17.64 9.67 3.99
N GLU A 122 -18.75 9.04 3.65
CA GLU A 122 -18.84 8.21 2.46
C GLU A 122 -19.21 9.11 1.27
N GLY A 123 -18.53 8.93 0.14
CA GLY A 123 -18.77 9.69 -1.08
C GLY A 123 -17.57 9.71 -2.01
N SER A 124 -17.81 10.19 -3.23
CA SER A 124 -16.79 10.33 -4.26
C SER A 124 -16.46 11.80 -4.49
N VAL A 125 -15.20 12.18 -4.37
CA VAL A 125 -14.76 13.52 -4.82
C VAL A 125 -14.54 13.47 -6.32
N ILE A 126 -15.19 14.39 -7.04
CA ILE A 126 -15.18 14.43 -8.50
C ILE A 126 -14.48 15.66 -9.07
N ASP A 127 -14.31 16.72 -8.27
CA ASP A 127 -13.67 17.96 -8.70
C ASP A 127 -12.95 18.67 -7.54
N LEU A 128 -11.96 19.48 -7.88
CA LEU A 128 -11.20 20.35 -6.98
C LEU A 128 -11.36 21.79 -7.45
N ASP A 129 -11.82 22.68 -6.57
CA ASP A 129 -11.86 24.11 -6.85
C ASP A 129 -10.52 24.75 -6.52
N ILE A 130 -9.92 25.36 -7.53
CA ILE A 130 -8.58 25.96 -7.47
C ILE A 130 -8.72 27.38 -8.03
N ASP A 131 -8.36 28.35 -7.19
CA ASP A 131 -8.38 29.77 -7.50
C ASP A 131 -7.02 30.36 -7.16
N ASP A 132 -6.44 31.11 -8.09
CA ASP A 132 -5.06 31.64 -8.02
C ASP A 132 -4.03 30.60 -7.56
N LEU A 133 -4.04 29.41 -8.21
CA LEU A 133 -3.18 28.28 -7.90
C LEU A 133 -3.26 27.80 -6.44
N LYS A 134 -4.40 28.01 -5.77
CA LYS A 134 -4.63 27.60 -4.39
C LYS A 134 -5.96 26.86 -4.23
N ILE A 135 -5.94 25.80 -3.42
CA ILE A 135 -7.15 25.04 -3.09
C ILE A 135 -8.16 25.92 -2.33
N LYS A 136 -9.44 25.83 -2.72
CA LYS A 136 -10.57 26.49 -2.03
C LYS A 136 -11.62 25.52 -1.52
N SER A 137 -11.97 24.51 -2.32
CA SER A 137 -13.00 23.53 -1.99
C SER A 137 -12.82 22.24 -2.77
N VAL A 138 -13.55 21.20 -2.36
CA VAL A 138 -13.74 19.98 -3.13
C VAL A 138 -15.22 19.77 -3.41
N LYS A 139 -15.55 19.16 -4.56
CA LYS A 139 -16.94 18.84 -4.93
C LYS A 139 -17.15 17.33 -4.97
N THR A 140 -18.21 16.87 -4.33
CA THR A 140 -18.61 15.47 -4.33
C THR A 140 -19.56 15.17 -5.48
N ASP A 141 -19.73 13.89 -5.78
CA ASP A 141 -20.72 13.39 -6.73
C ASP A 141 -22.18 13.69 -6.35
N SER A 142 -22.46 13.85 -5.05
CA SER A 142 -23.75 14.35 -4.54
C SER A 142 -24.02 15.83 -4.83
N GLY A 143 -23.05 16.56 -5.40
CA GLY A 143 -23.15 17.99 -5.69
C GLY A 143 -22.86 18.88 -4.47
N GLU A 144 -22.36 18.30 -3.38
CA GLU A 144 -21.93 19.06 -2.21
C GLU A 144 -20.57 19.69 -2.44
N GLU A 145 -20.43 20.94 -1.99
CA GLU A 145 -19.18 21.67 -2.00
C GLU A 145 -18.66 21.83 -0.57
N ILE A 146 -17.43 21.38 -0.37
CA ILE A 146 -16.80 21.31 0.95
C ILE A 146 -15.59 22.23 0.94
N PHE A 147 -15.67 23.33 1.68
CA PHE A 147 -14.61 24.34 1.74
C PHE A 147 -13.45 23.87 2.61
N THR A 148 -12.24 24.05 2.09
CA THR A 148 -11.02 23.66 2.78
C THR A 148 -9.81 24.47 2.36
N LYS A 149 -8.79 24.51 3.23
CA LYS A 149 -7.51 25.17 2.94
C LYS A 149 -6.50 24.20 2.32
N SER A 150 -6.59 22.92 2.68
CA SER A 150 -5.64 21.90 2.25
C SER A 150 -6.33 20.58 1.94
N VAL A 151 -5.89 19.91 0.87
CA VAL A 151 -6.38 18.61 0.40
C VAL A 151 -5.21 17.63 0.32
N VAL A 152 -5.38 16.44 0.90
CA VAL A 152 -4.44 15.32 0.73
C VAL A 152 -5.09 14.25 -0.15
N LEU A 153 -4.55 14.04 -1.35
CA LEU A 153 -5.00 12.98 -2.25
C LEU A 153 -4.26 11.67 -1.97
N THR A 154 -5.04 10.63 -1.66
CA THR A 154 -4.57 9.28 -1.36
C THR A 154 -5.40 8.25 -2.12
N THR A 155 -5.58 8.48 -3.43
CA THR A 155 -6.51 7.75 -4.31
C THR A 155 -6.11 6.30 -4.59
N GLY A 156 -4.94 5.84 -4.11
CA GLY A 156 -4.49 4.46 -4.30
C GLY A 156 -4.41 4.08 -5.78
N THR A 157 -5.01 2.95 -6.14
CA THR A 157 -5.10 2.42 -7.50
C THR A 157 -6.41 2.79 -8.21
N PHE A 158 -7.23 3.66 -7.61
CA PHE A 158 -8.58 3.95 -8.11
C PHE A 158 -8.60 5.02 -9.21
N LEU A 159 -7.57 5.86 -9.30
CA LEU A 159 -7.56 6.97 -10.24
C LEU A 159 -7.32 6.47 -11.68
N GLY A 160 -8.35 6.51 -12.52
CA GLY A 160 -8.28 5.94 -13.87
C GLY A 160 -7.92 4.45 -13.86
N GLY A 161 -8.45 3.70 -12.89
CA GLY A 161 -8.12 2.30 -12.64
C GLY A 161 -8.68 1.36 -13.70
N VAL A 162 -7.83 0.51 -14.27
CA VAL A 162 -8.21 -0.54 -15.23
C VAL A 162 -7.62 -1.88 -14.79
N MET A 163 -8.49 -2.86 -14.55
CA MET A 163 -8.11 -4.22 -14.19
C MET A 163 -7.93 -5.08 -15.44
N HIS A 164 -6.90 -5.92 -15.45
CA HIS A 164 -6.54 -6.79 -16.55
C HIS A 164 -6.39 -8.25 -16.08
N THR A 165 -7.13 -9.15 -16.72
CA THR A 165 -7.03 -10.62 -16.52
C THR A 165 -7.00 -11.29 -17.89
N GLY A 166 -5.85 -11.77 -18.33
CA GLY A 166 -5.64 -12.08 -19.75
C GLY A 166 -5.97 -10.84 -20.59
N LEU A 167 -6.56 -11.03 -21.76
CA LEU A 167 -6.94 -9.93 -22.65
C LEU A 167 -8.18 -9.14 -22.18
N GLU A 168 -8.87 -9.58 -21.14
CA GLU A 168 -10.05 -8.90 -20.61
C GLU A 168 -9.66 -7.66 -19.79
N GLN A 169 -10.37 -6.55 -20.04
CA GLN A 169 -10.23 -5.30 -19.31
C GLN A 169 -11.54 -4.92 -18.65
N SER A 170 -11.46 -4.40 -17.42
CA SER A 170 -12.62 -3.83 -16.74
C SER A 170 -12.22 -2.57 -15.95
N PRO A 171 -13.03 -1.50 -15.98
CA PRO A 171 -12.77 -0.34 -15.14
C PRO A 171 -12.96 -0.70 -13.67
N GLY A 172 -12.00 -0.33 -12.83
CA GLY A 172 -12.08 -0.58 -11.39
C GLY A 172 -10.78 -0.24 -10.69
N GLY A 173 -10.87 0.20 -9.44
CA GLY A 173 -9.67 0.44 -8.60
C GLY A 173 -9.14 -0.84 -7.95
N ARG A 174 -10.06 -1.77 -7.67
CA ARG A 174 -9.84 -3.10 -7.08
C ARG A 174 -11.01 -3.99 -7.52
N ILE A 175 -10.88 -5.29 -7.32
CA ILE A 175 -11.98 -6.23 -7.61
C ILE A 175 -13.25 -5.84 -6.83
N GLY A 176 -14.34 -5.59 -7.55
CA GLY A 176 -15.63 -5.16 -6.98
C GLY A 176 -15.73 -3.66 -6.64
N ASP A 177 -14.69 -2.86 -6.89
CA ASP A 177 -14.68 -1.42 -6.61
C ASP A 177 -14.59 -0.56 -7.88
N PRO A 178 -15.39 0.52 -7.99
CA PRO A 178 -15.40 1.37 -9.18
C PRO A 178 -14.11 2.19 -9.33
N SER A 179 -13.80 2.58 -10.57
CA SER A 179 -12.73 3.55 -10.87
C SER A 179 -13.19 4.99 -10.60
N SER A 180 -12.25 5.86 -10.22
CA SER A 180 -12.44 7.30 -9.97
C SER A 180 -12.16 8.14 -11.24
N GLU A 181 -13.02 7.99 -12.25
CA GLU A 181 -12.81 8.58 -13.59
C GLU A 181 -12.93 10.10 -13.64
N LYS A 182 -13.92 10.70 -12.94
CA LYS A 182 -14.17 12.14 -13.00
C LYS A 182 -12.99 12.93 -12.38
N LEU A 183 -12.51 12.47 -11.23
CA LEU A 183 -11.35 13.06 -10.58
C LEU A 183 -10.08 12.91 -11.42
N ALA A 184 -9.87 11.74 -12.06
CA ALA A 184 -8.74 11.53 -12.96
C ALA A 184 -8.75 12.55 -14.11
N LYS A 185 -9.91 12.74 -14.76
CA LYS A 185 -10.09 13.75 -15.81
C LYS A 185 -9.82 15.17 -15.32
N LYS A 186 -10.21 15.51 -14.09
CA LYS A 186 -9.89 16.83 -13.50
C LYS A 186 -8.39 17.00 -13.30
N LEU A 187 -7.73 16.04 -12.66
CA LEU A 187 -6.31 16.16 -12.32
C LEU A 187 -5.41 16.19 -13.57
N ARG A 188 -5.74 15.41 -14.61
CA ARG A 188 -5.03 15.44 -15.91
C ARG A 188 -5.09 16.84 -16.57
N LYS A 189 -6.10 17.66 -16.26
CA LYS A 189 -6.22 19.04 -16.77
C LYS A 189 -5.41 20.06 -15.98
N LEU A 190 -4.87 19.71 -14.80
CA LEU A 190 -4.12 20.64 -13.93
C LEU A 190 -2.66 20.86 -14.38
N ASN A 191 -2.31 20.46 -15.60
CA ASN A 191 -0.95 20.53 -16.14
C ASN A 191 0.09 19.88 -15.19
N LEU A 192 -0.30 18.83 -14.47
CA LEU A 192 0.61 18.01 -13.67
C LEU A 192 1.14 16.88 -14.56
N SER A 193 2.41 16.52 -14.38
CA SER A 193 3.00 15.41 -15.14
C SER A 193 2.38 14.10 -14.65
N VAL A 194 1.63 13.45 -15.53
CA VAL A 194 0.88 12.22 -15.26
C VAL A 194 1.42 11.07 -16.09
N GLY A 195 1.48 9.88 -15.52
CA GLY A 195 1.76 8.65 -16.24
C GLY A 195 0.89 7.52 -15.71
N ARG A 196 1.10 6.31 -16.24
CA ARG A 196 0.42 5.11 -15.76
C ARG A 196 1.41 4.08 -15.25
N LEU A 197 1.04 3.41 -14.17
CA LEU A 197 1.81 2.32 -13.58
C LEU A 197 0.92 1.10 -13.43
N LYS A 198 1.57 -0.07 -13.35
CA LYS A 198 0.92 -1.34 -13.13
C LYS A 198 1.42 -2.03 -11.86
N THR A 199 0.50 -2.66 -11.15
CA THR A 199 0.83 -3.65 -10.12
C THR A 199 -0.03 -4.91 -10.28
N GLY A 200 0.45 -6.06 -9.82
CA GLY A 200 -0.25 -7.33 -9.92
C GLY A 200 -0.44 -8.03 -8.58
N THR A 201 -1.50 -8.81 -8.46
CA THR A 201 -1.82 -9.65 -7.30
C THR A 201 -1.94 -11.12 -7.73
N PRO A 202 -1.56 -12.09 -6.88
CA PRO A 202 -1.81 -13.50 -7.19
C PRO A 202 -3.29 -13.85 -7.14
N PRO A 203 -3.68 -15.02 -7.67
CA PRO A 203 -4.98 -15.61 -7.36
C PRO A 203 -5.15 -15.85 -5.85
N ARG A 204 -6.40 -16.00 -5.40
CA ARG A 204 -6.72 -16.46 -4.04
C ARG A 204 -7.17 -17.91 -4.11
N LEU A 205 -6.57 -18.75 -3.29
CA LEU A 205 -6.82 -20.19 -3.29
C LEU A 205 -7.73 -20.58 -2.13
N ASN A 206 -8.57 -21.60 -2.34
CA ASN A 206 -9.38 -22.20 -1.30
C ASN A 206 -8.51 -23.10 -0.39
N LYS A 207 -8.39 -22.73 0.88
CA LYS A 207 -7.62 -23.43 1.92
C LYS A 207 -7.94 -24.93 2.01
N ASN A 208 -9.21 -25.29 1.81
CA ASN A 208 -9.70 -26.66 1.96
C ASN A 208 -9.35 -27.58 0.78
N THR A 209 -8.73 -27.03 -0.26
CA THR A 209 -8.38 -27.75 -1.50
C THR A 209 -6.87 -27.92 -1.70
N ILE A 210 -6.07 -27.43 -0.75
CA ILE A 210 -4.62 -27.54 -0.73
C ILE A 210 -4.22 -28.79 0.05
N ASN A 211 -3.27 -29.56 -0.48
CA ASN A 211 -2.66 -30.68 0.23
C ASN A 211 -1.50 -30.18 1.09
N TRP A 212 -1.81 -29.83 2.34
CA TRP A 212 -0.86 -29.25 3.30
C TRP A 212 0.30 -30.19 3.67
N ASP A 213 0.10 -31.51 3.61
CA ASP A 213 1.14 -32.51 3.94
C ASP A 213 2.32 -32.47 2.97
N LEU A 214 2.11 -31.93 1.77
CA LEU A 214 3.14 -31.79 0.74
C LEU A 214 3.92 -30.47 0.84
N LEU A 215 3.47 -29.54 1.68
CA LEU A 215 4.08 -28.23 1.90
C LEU A 215 5.00 -28.26 3.12
N SER A 216 6.03 -27.40 3.14
CA SER A 216 6.89 -27.24 4.30
C SER A 216 6.36 -26.15 5.22
N PRO A 217 6.01 -26.44 6.49
CA PRO A 217 5.56 -25.41 7.42
C PRO A 217 6.69 -24.42 7.74
N GLN A 218 6.29 -23.19 8.05
CA GLN A 218 7.15 -22.10 8.51
C GLN A 218 6.46 -21.37 9.65
N SER A 219 6.80 -21.77 10.86
CA SER A 219 6.35 -21.10 12.08
C SER A 219 6.97 -19.72 12.25
N GLY A 220 6.32 -18.92 13.10
CA GLY A 220 6.82 -17.62 13.53
C GLY A 220 8.01 -17.75 14.48
N ASP A 221 8.67 -16.63 14.76
CA ASP A 221 9.80 -16.59 15.69
C ASP A 221 9.31 -16.62 17.15
N THR A 222 10.12 -17.19 18.04
CA THR A 222 9.92 -17.20 19.50
C THR A 222 11.19 -16.70 20.19
N PRO A 223 11.12 -15.68 21.07
CA PRO A 223 9.92 -14.90 21.43
C PRO A 223 9.37 -14.09 20.24
N THR A 224 8.04 -13.90 20.21
CA THR A 224 7.35 -13.18 19.13
C THR A 224 7.63 -11.67 19.22
N PRO A 225 8.19 -11.03 18.18
CA PRO A 225 8.50 -9.60 18.21
C PRO A 225 7.23 -8.73 18.17
N LEU A 226 7.35 -7.45 18.56
CA LEU A 226 6.34 -6.40 18.34
C LEU A 226 6.77 -5.45 17.23
N LEU A 227 5.81 -5.01 16.41
CA LEU A 227 6.04 -3.96 15.43
C LEU A 227 5.88 -2.56 16.02
N SER A 228 4.93 -2.31 16.94
CA SER A 228 4.77 -1.02 17.61
C SER A 228 5.53 -0.96 18.94
N TYR A 229 6.00 0.23 19.29
CA TYR A 229 6.69 0.52 20.54
C TYR A 229 5.75 0.61 21.74
N THR A 230 4.44 0.75 21.50
CA THR A 230 3.42 0.93 22.56
C THR A 230 2.40 -0.20 22.60
N SER A 231 2.58 -1.26 21.80
CA SER A 231 1.70 -2.42 21.79
C SER A 231 2.03 -3.36 22.94
N ASN A 232 1.09 -4.24 23.29
CA ASN A 232 1.26 -5.31 24.26
C ASN A 232 1.05 -6.67 23.59
N GLU A 233 1.74 -7.70 24.07
CA GLU A 233 1.62 -9.07 23.58
C GLU A 233 0.24 -9.68 23.85
N GLU A 234 -0.44 -9.24 24.91
CA GLU A 234 -1.76 -9.73 25.33
C GLU A 234 -2.88 -9.42 24.32
N GLU A 235 -2.70 -8.40 23.49
CA GLU A 235 -3.70 -7.99 22.48
C GLU A 235 -3.58 -8.77 21.17
N ARG A 236 -2.57 -9.65 21.03
CA ARG A 236 -2.31 -10.35 19.76
C ARG A 236 -3.27 -11.53 19.57
N PRO A 237 -3.71 -11.80 18.32
CA PRO A 237 -4.47 -12.99 18.01
C PRO A 237 -3.60 -14.26 18.01
N LYS A 238 -4.28 -15.40 17.88
CA LYS A 238 -3.65 -16.72 17.74
C LYS A 238 -2.65 -16.72 16.57
N GLN A 239 -1.47 -17.29 16.81
CA GLN A 239 -0.43 -17.46 15.79
C GLN A 239 -0.74 -18.66 14.87
N LEU A 240 -0.53 -18.48 13.57
CA LEU A 240 -0.66 -19.48 12.52
C LEU A 240 0.68 -19.69 11.83
N ASP A 241 0.86 -20.85 11.22
CA ASP A 241 2.01 -21.11 10.35
C ASP A 241 1.76 -20.60 8.92
N CYS A 242 2.80 -20.08 8.30
CA CYS A 242 2.90 -20.00 6.84
C CYS A 242 3.38 -21.34 6.29
N PHE A 243 3.18 -21.58 5.00
CA PHE A 243 3.67 -22.79 4.35
C PHE A 243 4.46 -22.46 3.09
N MET A 244 5.44 -23.30 2.75
CA MET A 244 6.31 -23.10 1.59
C MET A 244 6.14 -24.24 0.59
N THR A 245 6.05 -23.86 -0.69
CA THR A 245 6.18 -24.74 -1.85
C THR A 245 6.99 -24.03 -2.93
N ARG A 246 7.09 -24.60 -4.13
CA ARG A 246 7.83 -24.00 -5.22
C ARG A 246 7.18 -24.30 -6.57
N THR A 247 7.35 -23.39 -7.53
CA THR A 247 7.12 -23.70 -8.94
C THR A 247 8.12 -24.72 -9.46
N ASN A 248 7.84 -25.30 -10.61
CA ASN A 248 8.70 -26.28 -11.29
C ASN A 248 8.71 -26.05 -12.81
N LYS A 249 9.44 -26.90 -13.54
CA LYS A 249 9.57 -26.82 -15.01
C LYS A 249 8.24 -26.88 -15.73
N GLU A 250 7.29 -27.68 -15.25
CA GLU A 250 5.96 -27.76 -15.86
C GLU A 250 5.20 -26.44 -15.66
N THR A 251 5.26 -25.86 -14.46
CA THR A 251 4.71 -24.52 -14.20
C THR A 251 5.27 -23.49 -15.17
N HIS A 252 6.58 -23.52 -15.44
CA HIS A 252 7.23 -22.57 -16.34
C HIS A 252 6.83 -22.79 -17.79
N LYS A 253 6.71 -24.05 -18.22
CA LYS A 253 6.22 -24.41 -19.55
C LYS A 253 4.82 -23.85 -19.79
N ILE A 254 3.89 -24.06 -18.85
CA ILE A 254 2.51 -23.53 -18.94
C ILE A 254 2.51 -22.00 -19.07
N ILE A 255 3.35 -21.30 -18.31
CA ILE A 255 3.50 -19.85 -18.38
C ILE A 255 3.97 -19.41 -19.77
N ILE A 256 4.99 -20.08 -20.31
CA ILE A 256 5.57 -19.76 -21.63
C ILE A 256 4.55 -20.00 -22.75
N GLU A 257 3.76 -21.07 -22.64
CA GLU A 257 2.70 -21.40 -23.62
C GLU A 257 1.57 -20.37 -23.69
N HIS A 258 1.33 -19.59 -22.64
CA HIS A 258 0.28 -18.57 -22.57
C HIS A 258 0.84 -17.14 -22.47
N LEU A 259 2.13 -16.95 -22.81
CA LEU A 259 2.82 -15.68 -22.58
C LEU A 259 2.25 -14.56 -23.47
N ASP A 260 1.84 -14.91 -24.69
CA ASP A 260 1.19 -14.04 -25.67
C ASP A 260 -0.21 -13.57 -25.24
N GLU A 261 -0.85 -14.30 -24.31
CA GLU A 261 -2.12 -13.92 -23.70
C GLU A 261 -1.96 -13.00 -22.47
N SER A 262 -0.73 -12.75 -22.03
CA SER A 262 -0.45 -11.82 -20.95
C SER A 262 -0.52 -10.38 -21.44
N PRO A 263 -1.31 -9.49 -20.79
CA PRO A 263 -1.38 -8.07 -21.12
C PRO A 263 -0.03 -7.34 -21.20
N MET A 264 0.96 -7.84 -20.45
CA MET A 264 2.32 -7.29 -20.44
C MET A 264 3.02 -7.50 -21.78
N TYR A 265 2.85 -8.67 -22.37
CA TYR A 265 3.59 -9.11 -23.54
C TYR A 265 2.81 -8.91 -24.84
N SER A 266 1.47 -8.82 -24.76
CA SER A 266 0.60 -8.48 -25.88
C SER A 266 0.50 -6.98 -26.18
N GLY A 267 1.12 -6.12 -25.35
CA GLY A 267 1.11 -4.66 -25.52
C GLY A 267 -0.21 -3.99 -25.12
N VAL A 268 -1.08 -4.71 -24.41
CA VAL A 268 -2.40 -4.22 -23.96
C VAL A 268 -2.29 -3.26 -22.78
N ILE A 269 -1.19 -3.31 -22.02
CA ILE A 269 -0.93 -2.43 -20.88
C ILE A 269 0.12 -1.39 -21.27
N GLU A 270 -0.20 -0.12 -21.03
CA GLU A 270 0.71 1.01 -21.25
C GLU A 270 1.65 1.21 -20.04
N GLY A 271 1.17 0.85 -18.85
CA GLY A 271 1.79 1.09 -17.57
C GLY A 271 2.99 0.19 -17.27
N VAL A 272 4.04 0.80 -16.73
CA VAL A 272 5.27 0.10 -16.37
C VAL A 272 5.09 -0.64 -15.03
N GLY A 273 5.42 -1.93 -15.01
CA GLY A 273 5.43 -2.77 -13.81
C GLY A 273 6.77 -2.72 -13.04
N PRO A 274 6.82 -3.22 -11.79
CA PRO A 274 8.03 -3.17 -10.97
C PRO A 274 9.10 -4.17 -11.42
N ARG A 275 10.35 -3.73 -11.56
CA ARG A 275 11.51 -4.58 -11.85
C ARG A 275 11.77 -5.63 -10.77
N TYR A 276 11.64 -5.23 -9.50
CA TYR A 276 12.14 -6.00 -8.37
C TYR A 276 11.10 -6.82 -7.59
N CYS A 277 9.86 -6.89 -8.06
CA CYS A 277 8.84 -7.86 -7.61
C CYS A 277 7.88 -8.11 -8.77
N PRO A 278 8.39 -8.63 -9.90
CA PRO A 278 7.58 -8.69 -11.10
C PRO A 278 6.58 -9.86 -11.01
N SER A 279 5.64 -9.94 -11.96
CA SER A 279 4.72 -11.08 -12.05
C SER A 279 5.49 -12.38 -12.29
N ILE A 280 4.85 -13.53 -12.05
CA ILE A 280 5.51 -14.83 -12.23
C ILE A 280 5.91 -15.06 -13.69
N GLU A 281 5.09 -14.60 -14.64
CA GLU A 281 5.45 -14.62 -16.06
C GLU A 281 6.72 -13.81 -16.36
N ASP A 282 6.85 -12.59 -15.80
CA ASP A 282 8.07 -11.79 -15.93
C ASP A 282 9.27 -12.43 -15.22
N LYS A 283 9.08 -13.07 -14.06
CA LYS A 283 10.16 -13.74 -13.32
C LYS A 283 10.73 -14.90 -14.11
N VAL A 284 9.87 -15.73 -14.70
CA VAL A 284 10.27 -16.88 -15.51
C VAL A 284 11.04 -16.42 -16.76
N MET A 285 10.59 -15.36 -17.42
CA MET A 285 11.29 -14.84 -18.60
C MET A 285 12.63 -14.17 -18.27
N ARG A 286 12.72 -13.44 -17.16
CA ARG A 286 13.96 -12.74 -16.77
C ARG A 286 15.01 -13.66 -16.15
N PHE A 287 14.57 -14.73 -15.50
CA PHE A 287 15.43 -15.69 -14.80
C PHE A 287 15.20 -17.10 -15.35
N SER A 288 15.26 -17.24 -16.68
CA SER A 288 14.97 -18.47 -17.40
C SER A 288 15.95 -19.61 -17.10
N GLU A 289 17.10 -19.29 -16.51
CA GLU A 289 18.07 -20.26 -16.00
C GLU A 289 17.62 -20.98 -14.72
N ARG A 290 16.59 -20.48 -14.03
CA ARG A 290 16.10 -21.06 -12.77
C ARG A 290 15.00 -22.07 -13.04
N ASP A 291 15.20 -23.29 -12.57
CA ASP A 291 14.20 -24.37 -12.68
C ASP A 291 13.01 -24.23 -11.72
N SER A 292 13.04 -23.27 -10.78
CA SER A 292 12.05 -23.16 -9.71
C SER A 292 12.08 -21.82 -8.96
N HIS A 293 10.91 -21.32 -8.58
CA HIS A 293 10.72 -20.15 -7.71
C HIS A 293 9.95 -20.51 -6.44
N GLN A 294 10.36 -19.96 -5.30
CA GLN A 294 9.70 -20.21 -4.02
C GLN A 294 8.35 -19.49 -3.93
N ILE A 295 7.39 -20.16 -3.29
CA ILE A 295 6.05 -19.66 -3.01
C ILE A 295 5.79 -19.80 -1.51
N PHE A 296 5.20 -18.77 -0.92
CA PHE A 296 4.64 -18.84 0.43
C PHE A 296 3.12 -18.89 0.32
N ALA A 297 2.51 -19.96 0.84
CA ALA A 297 1.07 -20.05 1.06
C ALA A 297 0.76 -19.39 2.42
N GLU A 298 0.23 -18.17 2.36
CA GLU A 298 -0.02 -17.32 3.52
C GLU A 298 -1.53 -17.27 3.82
N PRO A 299 -2.00 -17.71 5.00
CA PRO A 299 -3.39 -17.50 5.43
C PRO A 299 -3.84 -16.03 5.38
N GLU A 300 -5.05 -15.73 4.92
CA GLU A 300 -5.53 -14.32 4.94
C GLU A 300 -6.16 -13.89 6.27
N GLY A 301 -6.42 -14.83 7.17
CA GLY A 301 -7.00 -14.58 8.49
C GLY A 301 -7.31 -15.87 9.24
N LEU A 302 -7.71 -15.74 10.50
CA LEU A 302 -8.09 -16.86 11.37
C LEU A 302 -9.36 -17.56 10.89
N ASN A 303 -10.33 -16.77 10.44
CA ASN A 303 -11.66 -17.22 10.01
C ASN A 303 -11.82 -17.18 8.48
N SER A 304 -10.70 -17.11 7.74
CA SER A 304 -10.71 -17.07 6.28
C SER A 304 -10.33 -18.41 5.69
N ASP A 305 -11.09 -18.85 4.69
CA ASP A 305 -10.73 -19.99 3.82
C ASP A 305 -9.83 -19.56 2.66
N LEU A 306 -9.38 -18.30 2.62
CA LEU A 306 -8.51 -17.81 1.55
C LEU A 306 -7.04 -17.96 1.92
N ILE A 307 -6.27 -18.42 0.94
CA ILE A 307 -4.81 -18.46 0.97
C ILE A 307 -4.26 -17.51 -0.10
N TYR A 308 -3.29 -16.70 0.30
CA TYR A 308 -2.50 -15.83 -0.56
C TYR A 308 -1.20 -16.57 -0.96
N PRO A 309 -1.05 -17.03 -2.21
CA PRO A 309 0.17 -17.69 -2.68
C PRO A 309 1.20 -16.63 -3.11
N ASN A 310 1.90 -16.06 -2.12
CA ASN A 310 2.91 -15.05 -2.33
C ASN A 310 4.06 -15.60 -3.19
N GLY A 311 4.35 -14.90 -4.29
CA GLY A 311 5.36 -15.29 -5.27
C GLY A 311 4.83 -15.46 -6.69
N ILE A 312 3.52 -15.75 -6.82
CA ILE A 312 2.86 -16.02 -8.11
C ILE A 312 1.84 -14.95 -8.54
N SER A 313 2.12 -13.66 -8.28
CA SER A 313 1.33 -12.58 -8.89
C SER A 313 1.32 -12.72 -10.41
N THR A 314 0.15 -12.61 -11.04
CA THR A 314 0.01 -12.85 -12.47
C THR A 314 -1.15 -12.06 -13.05
N SER A 315 -1.08 -11.78 -14.35
CA SER A 315 -2.21 -11.25 -15.14
C SER A 315 -2.60 -12.17 -16.30
N LEU A 316 -2.19 -13.43 -16.27
CA LEU A 316 -2.59 -14.43 -17.27
C LEU A 316 -4.11 -14.68 -17.27
N PRO A 317 -4.69 -15.22 -18.35
CA PRO A 317 -6.09 -15.65 -18.38
C PRO A 317 -6.40 -16.69 -17.30
N LEU A 318 -7.65 -16.74 -16.81
CA LEU A 318 -8.05 -17.64 -15.72
C LEU A 318 -7.67 -19.11 -16.00
N LYS A 319 -7.92 -19.60 -17.22
CA LYS A 319 -7.58 -20.98 -17.62
C LYS A 319 -6.09 -21.29 -17.46
N ALA A 320 -5.22 -20.33 -17.83
CA ALA A 320 -3.78 -20.45 -17.66
C ALA A 320 -3.38 -20.41 -16.17
N GLN A 321 -4.04 -19.56 -15.38
CA GLN A 321 -3.82 -19.51 -13.93
C GLN A 321 -4.20 -20.84 -13.26
N GLU A 322 -5.31 -21.46 -13.63
CA GLU A 322 -5.72 -22.77 -13.11
C GLU A 322 -4.70 -23.86 -13.43
N ALA A 323 -4.23 -23.92 -14.68
CA ALA A 323 -3.20 -24.86 -15.09
C ALA A 323 -1.88 -24.63 -14.33
N LEU A 324 -1.44 -23.38 -14.24
CA LEU A 324 -0.25 -22.96 -13.50
C LEU A 324 -0.35 -23.37 -12.02
N VAL A 325 -1.46 -23.04 -11.35
CA VAL A 325 -1.66 -23.34 -9.93
C VAL A 325 -1.64 -24.86 -9.70
N ARG A 326 -2.36 -25.63 -10.52
CA ARG A 326 -2.45 -27.09 -10.37
C ARG A 326 -1.16 -27.83 -10.71
N SER A 327 -0.21 -27.18 -11.39
CA SER A 327 1.12 -27.77 -11.63
C SER A 327 2.04 -27.72 -10.40
N ILE A 328 1.72 -26.91 -9.38
CA ILE A 328 2.55 -26.70 -8.21
C ILE A 328 2.32 -27.82 -7.19
N LYS A 329 3.41 -28.33 -6.60
CA LYS A 329 3.35 -29.39 -5.58
C LYS A 329 2.48 -28.95 -4.39
N GLY A 330 1.50 -29.78 -4.05
CA GLY A 330 0.50 -29.55 -3.00
C GLY A 330 -0.71 -28.74 -3.45
N PHE A 331 -0.68 -28.14 -4.65
CA PHE A 331 -1.78 -27.36 -5.23
C PHE A 331 -2.49 -28.10 -6.37
N GLU A 332 -2.26 -29.40 -6.54
CA GLU A 332 -2.78 -30.19 -7.67
C GLU A 332 -4.31 -30.14 -7.79
N LYS A 333 -5.00 -29.97 -6.65
CA LYS A 333 -6.46 -29.82 -6.56
C LYS A 333 -6.90 -28.43 -6.10
N ALA A 334 -5.98 -27.47 -5.99
CA ALA A 334 -6.30 -26.15 -5.47
C ALA A 334 -7.33 -25.45 -6.36
N GLU A 335 -8.37 -24.92 -5.73
CA GLU A 335 -9.40 -24.11 -6.38
C GLU A 335 -9.06 -22.63 -6.27
N ILE A 336 -9.16 -21.91 -7.38
CA ILE A 336 -9.03 -20.46 -7.43
C ILE A 336 -10.39 -19.86 -7.05
N VAL A 337 -10.46 -19.22 -5.88
CA VAL A 337 -11.66 -18.47 -5.43
C VAL A 337 -11.73 -17.09 -6.07
N ARG A 338 -10.56 -16.48 -6.34
CA ARG A 338 -10.44 -15.20 -7.06
C ARG A 338 -9.26 -15.26 -8.00
N SER A 339 -9.43 -14.84 -9.24
CA SER A 339 -8.33 -14.74 -10.21
C SER A 339 -7.28 -13.74 -9.76
N GLY A 340 -6.03 -14.01 -10.12
CA GLY A 340 -4.97 -13.01 -10.15
C GLY A 340 -5.25 -12.02 -11.26
N TYR A 341 -4.85 -10.78 -11.06
CA TYR A 341 -5.04 -9.72 -12.04
C TYR A 341 -3.96 -8.66 -11.88
N ALA A 342 -3.85 -7.82 -12.90
CA ALA A 342 -3.10 -6.59 -12.86
C ALA A 342 -4.03 -5.38 -12.79
N ILE A 343 -3.62 -4.35 -12.05
CA ILE A 343 -4.29 -3.05 -12.01
C ILE A 343 -3.35 -2.01 -12.60
N GLU A 344 -3.85 -1.28 -13.58
CA GLU A 344 -3.23 -0.09 -14.16
C GLU A 344 -3.93 1.17 -13.64
N TYR A 345 -3.18 2.18 -13.26
CA TYR A 345 -3.71 3.39 -12.62
C TYR A 345 -2.83 4.61 -12.91
N ASP A 346 -3.43 5.80 -12.78
CA ASP A 346 -2.72 7.06 -12.89
C ASP A 346 -1.83 7.31 -11.67
N TYR A 347 -0.62 7.80 -11.95
CA TYR A 347 0.24 8.42 -10.95
C TYR A 347 0.75 9.76 -11.48
N PHE A 348 1.18 10.63 -10.57
CA PHE A 348 1.80 11.90 -10.90
C PHE A 348 3.29 11.84 -10.59
N ASP A 349 4.12 12.40 -11.46
CA ASP A 349 5.57 12.43 -11.28
C ASP A 349 5.90 13.19 -9.98
N PRO A 350 6.47 12.51 -8.97
CA PRO A 350 6.70 13.10 -7.66
C PRO A 350 7.73 14.24 -7.67
N LYS A 351 8.49 14.44 -8.75
CA LYS A 351 9.30 15.66 -8.94
C LYS A 351 8.46 16.94 -8.96
N GLY A 352 7.15 16.82 -9.21
CA GLY A 352 6.19 17.91 -9.09
C GLY A 352 5.86 18.30 -7.65
N LEU A 353 6.36 17.58 -6.64
CA LEU A 353 6.14 17.84 -5.22
C LEU A 353 7.33 18.54 -4.56
N LYS A 354 7.09 19.20 -3.44
CA LYS A 354 8.10 19.63 -2.48
C LYS A 354 8.43 18.45 -1.55
N HIS A 355 9.53 18.53 -0.79
CA HIS A 355 9.84 17.56 0.27
C HIS A 355 8.79 17.49 1.40
N SER A 356 7.87 18.46 1.47
CA SER A 356 6.70 18.41 2.34
C SER A 356 5.54 17.57 1.79
N LEU A 357 5.69 17.01 0.58
CA LEU A 357 4.65 16.34 -0.24
C LEU A 357 3.54 17.25 -0.77
N GLU A 358 3.64 18.57 -0.54
CA GLU A 358 2.81 19.56 -1.21
C GLU A 358 3.20 19.67 -2.70
N THR A 359 2.23 19.84 -3.60
CA THR A 359 2.55 20.13 -4.99
C THR A 359 3.26 21.47 -5.11
N LYS A 360 4.20 21.56 -6.05
CA LYS A 360 4.90 22.83 -6.36
C LYS A 360 3.99 23.83 -7.07
N LYS A 361 2.97 23.34 -7.80
CA LYS A 361 2.11 24.17 -8.65
C LYS A 361 0.87 24.69 -7.95
N ILE A 362 0.30 23.94 -7.01
CA ILE A 362 -0.97 24.25 -6.37
C ILE A 362 -0.78 24.25 -4.86
N GLU A 363 -0.91 25.43 -4.26
CA GLU A 363 -0.83 25.60 -2.81
C GLU A 363 -2.01 24.88 -2.13
N GLY A 364 -1.71 24.14 -1.06
CA GLY A 364 -2.71 23.39 -0.31
C GLY A 364 -3.05 22.02 -0.91
N LEU A 365 -2.48 21.63 -2.05
CA LEU A 365 -2.68 20.30 -2.61
C LEU A 365 -1.48 19.40 -2.26
N PHE A 366 -1.73 18.26 -1.61
CA PHE A 366 -0.73 17.29 -1.20
C PHE A 366 -1.04 15.92 -1.78
N PHE A 367 -0.01 15.17 -2.19
CA PHE A 367 -0.17 13.80 -2.68
C PHE A 367 0.58 12.81 -1.80
N ALA A 368 -0.03 11.66 -1.51
CA ALA A 368 0.61 10.60 -0.73
C ALA A 368 0.19 9.19 -1.16
N GLY A 369 1.17 8.26 -1.15
CA GLY A 369 0.95 6.85 -1.45
C GLY A 369 1.11 6.50 -2.92
N GLN A 370 0.27 5.60 -3.44
CA GLN A 370 0.42 5.10 -4.81
C GLN A 370 0.31 6.19 -5.89
N ILE A 371 -0.40 7.28 -5.61
CA ILE A 371 -0.50 8.44 -6.52
C ILE A 371 0.87 9.08 -6.81
N ASN A 372 1.86 8.90 -5.92
CA ASN A 372 3.25 9.36 -6.11
C ASN A 372 4.14 8.31 -6.80
N GLY A 373 3.54 7.24 -7.33
CA GLY A 373 4.27 6.17 -8.00
C GLY A 373 4.97 5.19 -7.06
N THR A 374 4.57 5.12 -5.80
CA THR A 374 5.06 4.09 -4.86
C THR A 374 4.16 2.86 -4.87
N THR A 375 4.68 1.71 -4.40
CA THR A 375 3.84 0.53 -4.14
C THR A 375 4.22 -0.15 -2.83
N GLY A 376 3.27 -0.17 -1.91
CA GLY A 376 3.44 -0.76 -0.60
C GLY A 376 2.64 -0.02 0.44
N TYR A 377 2.17 -0.73 1.46
CA TYR A 377 1.36 -0.13 2.51
C TYR A 377 2.20 0.82 3.35
N GLU A 378 3.42 0.41 3.69
CA GLU A 378 4.34 1.12 4.57
C GLU A 378 4.88 2.39 3.89
N GLU A 379 5.25 2.31 2.62
CA GLU A 379 5.57 3.48 1.79
C GLU A 379 4.41 4.47 1.77
N ALA A 380 3.18 3.99 1.61
CA ALA A 380 2.00 4.83 1.56
C ALA A 380 1.68 5.47 2.92
N ALA A 381 1.74 4.71 4.02
CA ALA A 381 1.51 5.19 5.37
C ALA A 381 2.54 6.26 5.77
N ALA A 382 3.83 6.04 5.48
CA ALA A 382 4.88 7.02 5.75
C ALA A 382 4.65 8.34 5.01
N GLN A 383 4.29 8.29 3.73
CA GLN A 383 3.92 9.49 2.96
C GLN A 383 2.63 10.14 3.50
N GLY A 384 1.64 9.32 3.86
CA GLY A 384 0.37 9.78 4.41
C GLY A 384 0.54 10.59 5.69
N LEU A 385 1.32 10.06 6.63
CA LEU A 385 1.66 10.75 7.88
C LEU A 385 2.32 12.10 7.59
N MET A 386 3.34 12.13 6.73
CA MET A 386 4.05 13.38 6.43
C MET A 386 3.16 14.40 5.70
N ALA A 387 2.35 13.95 4.74
CA ALA A 387 1.44 14.82 3.98
C ALA A 387 0.31 15.38 4.85
N GLY A 388 -0.29 14.55 5.71
CA GLY A 388 -1.34 14.98 6.64
C GLY A 388 -0.83 15.98 7.67
N LEU A 389 0.34 15.72 8.26
CA LEU A 389 0.96 16.63 9.22
C LEU A 389 1.29 17.97 8.57
N ASN A 390 1.89 17.96 7.37
CA ASN A 390 2.26 19.18 6.66
C ASN A 390 1.03 19.96 6.16
N ALA A 391 -0.05 19.28 5.77
CA ALA A 391 -1.32 19.93 5.48
C ALA A 391 -1.85 20.68 6.72
N ALA A 392 -1.86 20.02 7.89
CA ALA A 392 -2.30 20.65 9.14
C ALA A 392 -1.36 21.79 9.61
N LEU A 393 -0.04 21.66 9.43
CA LEU A 393 0.91 22.73 9.72
C LEU A 393 0.66 23.95 8.83
N GLN A 394 0.41 23.74 7.54
CA GLN A 394 0.11 24.82 6.60
C GLN A 394 -1.16 25.57 6.97
N THR A 395 -2.24 24.88 7.36
CA THR A 395 -3.48 25.56 7.77
C THR A 395 -3.33 26.43 9.02
N ASN A 396 -2.31 26.11 9.83
CA ASN A 396 -1.89 26.82 11.04
C ASN A 396 -0.73 27.82 10.80
N ASN A 397 -0.36 28.08 9.54
CA ASN A 397 0.76 28.96 9.15
C ASN A 397 2.11 28.59 9.82
N LYS A 398 2.36 27.29 10.00
CA LYS A 398 3.62 26.75 10.50
C LYS A 398 4.49 26.24 9.34
N ALA A 399 5.81 26.25 9.55
CA ALA A 399 6.73 25.64 8.61
C ALA A 399 6.49 24.12 8.52
N PRO A 400 6.66 23.50 7.34
CA PRO A 400 6.50 22.06 7.20
C PRO A 400 7.60 21.31 7.96
N LEU A 401 7.25 20.14 8.50
CA LEU A 401 8.22 19.18 9.00
C LEU A 401 8.74 18.35 7.82
N ILE A 402 10.06 18.36 7.64
CA ILE A 402 10.76 17.57 6.62
C ILE A 402 11.75 16.67 7.34
N LEU A 403 11.62 15.36 7.12
CA LEU A 403 12.59 14.37 7.61
C LEU A 403 13.75 14.29 6.63
N ARG A 404 14.97 14.41 7.14
CA ARG A 404 16.15 14.28 6.30
C ARG A 404 16.50 12.82 6.04
N ARG A 405 17.21 12.57 4.93
CA ARG A 405 17.68 11.22 4.56
C ARG A 405 18.60 10.58 5.60
N ASP A 406 19.37 11.38 6.33
CA ASP A 406 20.27 10.94 7.40
C ASP A 406 19.54 10.67 8.73
N GLU A 407 18.27 11.05 8.84
CA GLU A 407 17.45 10.90 10.05
C GLU A 407 16.46 9.73 9.97
N ALA A 408 15.94 9.42 8.77
CA ALA A 408 14.86 8.43 8.60
C ALA A 408 14.82 7.77 7.21
N TYR A 409 14.39 6.51 7.15
CA TYR A 409 13.98 5.83 5.91
C TYR A 409 12.82 6.56 5.22
N THR A 410 11.94 7.20 5.99
CA THR A 410 10.88 8.07 5.47
C THR A 410 11.45 9.30 4.75
N GLY A 411 12.56 9.86 5.24
CA GLY A 411 13.29 10.93 4.56
C GLY A 411 13.95 10.45 3.26
N VAL A 412 14.55 9.25 3.28
CA VAL A 412 15.09 8.59 2.07
C VAL A 412 14.00 8.37 1.03
N LEU A 413 12.85 7.82 1.43
CA LEU A 413 11.69 7.60 0.57
C LEU A 413 11.25 8.88 -0.14
N ILE A 414 10.98 9.92 0.64
CA ILE A 414 10.42 11.17 0.11
C ILE A 414 11.44 11.88 -0.77
N ASP A 415 12.71 11.91 -0.36
CA ASP A 415 13.75 12.55 -1.16
C ASP A 415 14.03 11.79 -2.47
N ASP A 416 14.10 10.45 -2.48
CA ASP A 416 14.26 9.69 -3.72
C ASP A 416 13.11 10.01 -4.71
N LEU A 417 11.87 10.06 -4.23
CA LEU A 417 10.71 10.39 -5.05
C LEU A 417 10.78 11.82 -5.61
N VAL A 418 11.01 12.81 -4.75
CA VAL A 418 10.97 14.23 -5.14
C VAL A 418 12.18 14.62 -5.99
N SER A 419 13.33 14.02 -5.76
CA SER A 419 14.59 14.36 -6.43
C SER A 419 14.79 13.57 -7.73
N LEU A 420 14.46 12.27 -7.74
CA LEU A 420 14.75 11.39 -8.87
C LEU A 420 13.50 11.08 -9.72
N GLY A 421 12.31 11.26 -9.16
CA GLY A 421 11.08 10.77 -9.77
C GLY A 421 10.99 9.25 -9.70
N THR A 422 10.08 8.66 -10.48
CA THR A 422 10.06 7.22 -10.67
C THR A 422 9.61 6.82 -12.07
N LYS A 423 10.16 5.72 -12.60
CA LYS A 423 9.79 5.14 -13.91
C LYS A 423 8.99 3.84 -13.76
N GLU A 424 8.94 3.30 -12.56
CA GLU A 424 8.25 2.07 -12.18
C GLU A 424 7.70 2.26 -10.75
N PRO A 425 6.88 1.36 -10.22
CA PRO A 425 6.43 1.50 -8.84
C PRO A 425 7.61 1.42 -7.85
N TYR A 426 7.91 2.51 -7.15
CA TYR A 426 9.01 2.62 -6.19
C TYR A 426 8.76 1.72 -4.97
N ARG A 427 9.81 1.04 -4.50
CA ARG A 427 9.80 0.16 -3.32
C ARG A 427 11.04 0.38 -2.46
N MET A 428 10.88 0.45 -1.14
CA MET A 428 12.00 0.81 -0.24
C MET A 428 13.21 -0.10 -0.31
N PHE A 429 13.02 -1.41 -0.53
CA PHE A 429 14.16 -2.32 -0.53
C PHE A 429 15.11 -2.08 -1.73
N THR A 430 14.70 -1.30 -2.73
CA THR A 430 15.56 -0.89 -3.86
C THR A 430 16.35 0.39 -3.57
N SER A 431 16.00 1.10 -2.50
CA SER A 431 16.66 2.34 -2.09
C SER A 431 18.07 2.08 -1.58
N ARG A 432 18.95 3.05 -1.78
CA ARG A 432 20.28 3.08 -1.14
C ARG A 432 20.20 4.04 0.04
N ALA A 433 19.98 3.49 1.23
CA ALA A 433 20.16 4.25 2.47
C ALA A 433 21.65 4.28 2.83
N GLU A 434 22.31 5.41 2.58
CA GLU A 434 23.74 5.61 2.86
C GLU A 434 24.04 5.44 4.36
N TYR A 435 23.09 5.83 5.21
CA TYR A 435 23.17 5.79 6.67
C TYR A 435 22.53 4.54 7.29
N ARG A 436 22.45 3.42 6.57
CA ARG A 436 21.78 2.17 7.03
C ARG A 436 22.21 1.65 8.41
N LEU A 437 23.40 1.97 8.90
CA LEU A 437 23.87 1.56 10.23
C LEU A 437 23.20 2.36 11.36
N ILE A 438 22.79 3.59 11.07
CA ILE A 438 22.13 4.51 12.01
C ILE A 438 20.61 4.34 11.90
N LEU A 439 20.11 4.21 10.67
CA LEU A 439 18.69 4.08 10.36
C LEU A 439 18.22 2.64 10.56
N ARG A 440 18.09 2.19 11.80
CA ARG A 440 17.66 0.83 12.10
C ARG A 440 16.20 0.80 12.52
N GLU A 441 15.58 -0.38 12.42
CA GLU A 441 14.22 -0.56 12.91
C GLU A 441 14.13 -0.51 14.45
N ASP A 442 15.21 -0.87 15.16
CA ASP A 442 15.22 -0.95 16.63
C ASP A 442 15.30 0.41 17.33
N ASN A 443 15.71 1.48 16.64
CA ASN A 443 15.97 2.79 17.23
C ASN A 443 15.17 3.95 16.60
N ALA A 444 14.08 3.65 15.89
CA ALA A 444 13.27 4.68 15.25
C ALA A 444 12.63 5.65 16.27
N ASP A 445 12.24 5.14 17.44
CA ASP A 445 11.78 5.90 18.60
C ASP A 445 12.81 6.93 19.07
N MET A 446 14.06 6.48 19.29
CA MET A 446 15.16 7.36 19.69
C MET A 446 15.43 8.48 18.67
N ARG A 447 15.18 8.20 17.39
CA ARG A 447 15.41 9.15 16.28
C ARG A 447 14.26 10.14 16.10
N LEU A 448 13.02 9.71 16.26
CA LEU A 448 11.84 10.43 15.75
C LEU A 448 10.78 10.78 16.79
N THR A 449 10.74 10.13 17.96
CA THR A 449 9.68 10.39 18.94
C THR A 449 9.66 11.82 19.45
N GLU A 450 10.83 12.45 19.64
CA GLU A 450 10.91 13.86 20.04
C GLU A 450 10.38 14.82 18.95
N LYS A 451 10.38 14.42 17.67
CA LYS A 451 9.75 15.20 16.59
C LYS A 451 8.23 14.99 16.52
N GLY A 452 7.74 13.87 17.06
CA GLY A 452 6.31 13.54 17.09
C GLY A 452 5.56 14.11 18.30
N LYS A 453 6.26 14.46 19.38
CA LYS A 453 5.74 15.22 20.52
C LYS A 453 5.54 16.69 20.14
#